data_AF-A0A1F4MSU1-F1
#
_entry.id   AF-A0A1F4MSU1-F1
#
_cell.length_a   1.000
_cell.length_b   1.000
_cell.length_c   1.000
_cell.angle_alpha   90.00
_cell.angle_beta   90.00
_cell.angle_gamma   90.00
#
_symmetry.space_group_name_H-M   'P 1'
#
loop_
_entity.id
_entity.type
_entity.pdbx_description
1 polymer ?
#
loop_
_entity_poly.entity_id
_entity_poly.type
_entity_poly.pdbx_seq_one_letter_code
_entity_poly.pdbx_strand_id
1 'polypeptide(L)' 'MKTFKVVLTRTYIISIKAESKERAKSFSEFYLGNCPDLSTQKDRSDKNFAIDDIELVINNAMEII' A
#
# COMPACT_ATOMS: atom_id res chain seq x y z
N MET A 1 23.29 22.19 4.44
CA MET A 1 21.90 21.75 4.77
C MET A 1 21.95 20.85 5.99
N LYS A 2 20.87 20.78 6.78
CA LYS A 2 20.78 19.91 7.97
C LYS A 2 19.80 18.77 7.70
N THR A 3 20.05 17.61 8.30
CA THR A 3 19.18 16.43 8.20
C THR A 3 18.21 16.41 9.38
N PHE A 4 16.94 16.13 9.10
CA PHE A 4 15.87 15.97 10.09
C PHE A 4 15.19 14.63 9.85
N LYS A 5 14.84 13.89 10.90
CA LYS A 5 13.95 12.74 10.74
C LYS A 5 12.52 13.24 10.84
N VAL A 6 11.62 12.74 10.00
CA VAL A 6 10.23 13.20 9.97
C VAL A 6 9.33 11.98 10.10
N VAL A 7 8.41 12.02 11.06
CA VAL A 7 7.33 11.04 11.18
C VAL A 7 6.27 11.37 10.16
N LEU A 8 5.98 10.44 9.25
CA LEU A 8 5.02 10.61 8.18
C LEU A 8 3.92 9.55 8.29
N THR A 9 2.67 9.99 8.34
CA THR A 9 1.51 9.10 8.29
C THR A 9 0.83 9.21 6.93
N ARG A 10 0.56 8.05 6.33
CA ARG A 10 -0.16 7.95 5.06
C ARG A 10 -1.35 7.02 5.19
N THR A 11 -2.48 7.42 4.61
CA THR A 11 -3.69 6.60 4.52
C THR A 11 -4.11 6.53 3.06
N TYR A 12 -4.57 5.36 2.64
CA TYR A 12 -4.92 5.10 1.26
C TYR A 12 -6.30 4.46 1.13
N ILE A 13 -7.01 4.78 0.06
CA ILE A 13 -8.12 3.98 -0.45
C ILE A 13 -7.60 3.21 -1.66
N ILE A 14 -7.96 1.94 -1.73
CA ILE A 14 -7.42 1.03 -2.74
C ILE A 14 -8.54 0.23 -3.39
N SER A 15 -8.40 0.04 -4.70
CA SER A 15 -9.27 -0.83 -5.49
C SER A 15 -8.50 -2.08 -5.88
N ILE A 16 -8.94 -3.23 -5.38
CA ILE A 16 -8.29 -4.53 -5.59
C ILE A 16 -9.30 -5.57 -6.07
N LYS A 17 -8.93 -6.30 -7.12
CA LYS A 17 -9.65 -7.50 -7.55
C LYS A 17 -9.11 -8.71 -6.80
N ALA A 18 -9.98 -9.38 -6.05
CA ALA A 18 -9.63 -10.58 -5.30
C ALA A 18 -10.85 -11.51 -5.16
N GLU A 19 -10.57 -12.78 -4.88
CA GLU A 19 -11.59 -13.83 -4.77
C GLU A 19 -12.50 -13.68 -3.55
N SER A 20 -12.06 -12.98 -2.51
CA SER A 20 -12.85 -12.70 -1.31
C SER A 20 -12.42 -11.40 -0.62
N LYS A 21 -13.26 -10.91 0.30
CA LYS A 21 -12.96 -9.70 1.10
C LYS A 21 -11.75 -9.92 2.02
N GLU A 22 -11.63 -11.11 2.59
CA GLU A 22 -10.53 -11.50 3.46
C GLU A 22 -9.22 -11.56 2.67
N ARG A 23 -9.26 -12.13 1.45
CA ARG A 23 -8.12 -12.14 0.53
C ARG A 23 -7.72 -10.72 0.11
N ALA A 24 -8.69 -9.87 -0.23
CA ALA A 24 -8.45 -8.47 -0.55
C ALA A 24 -7.67 -7.78 0.58
N LYS A 25 -8.15 -7.88 1.82
CA LYS A 25 -7.49 -7.29 2.99
C LYS A 25 -6.06 -7.81 3.19
N SER A 26 -5.88 -9.13 3.20
CA SER A 26 -4.54 -9.72 3.40
C SER A 26 -3.56 -9.35 2.28
N PHE A 27 -4.04 -9.26 1.03
CA PHE A 27 -3.19 -8.83 -0.08
C PHE A 27 -2.81 -7.36 0.03
N SER A 28 -3.74 -6.49 0.44
CA SER A 28 -3.43 -5.07 0.69
C SER A 28 -2.38 -4.87 1.78
N GLU A 29 -2.49 -5.59 2.90
CA GLU A 29 -1.50 -5.52 3.98
C GLU A 29 -0.12 -6.03 3.53
N PHE A 30 -0.08 -7.15 2.81
CA PHE A 30 1.16 -7.80 2.40
C PHE A 30 1.87 -7.05 1.26
N TYR A 31 1.13 -6.63 0.23
CA TYR A 31 1.70 -6.07 -1.00
C TYR A 31 1.84 -4.53 -0.96
N LEU A 32 1.13 -3.83 -0.08
CA LEU A 32 1.24 -2.37 0.07
C LEU A 32 2.00 -1.91 1.32
N GLY A 33 2.57 -2.85 2.09
CA GLY A 33 3.24 -2.57 3.38
C GLY A 33 4.33 -1.49 3.33
N ASN A 34 4.95 -1.26 2.16
CA ASN A 34 5.85 -0.14 1.89
C ASN A 34 5.48 0.51 0.55
N CYS A 35 4.29 1.14 0.46
CA CYS A 35 3.81 1.86 -0.74
C CYS A 35 4.96 2.46 -1.56
N PRO A 36 5.12 2.11 -2.86
CA PRO A 36 4.10 1.55 -3.77
C PRO A 36 3.88 0.01 -3.71
N ASP A 37 2.95 -0.50 -4.54
CA ASP A 37 2.68 -1.94 -4.73
C ASP A 37 3.96 -2.72 -5.04
N LEU A 38 4.27 -3.69 -4.19
CA LEU A 38 5.47 -4.52 -4.28
C LEU A 38 5.23 -5.87 -4.98
N SER A 39 4.00 -6.15 -5.43
CA SER A 39 3.68 -7.41 -6.10
C SER A 39 4.37 -7.53 -7.47
N THR A 40 4.95 -8.70 -7.74
CA THR A 40 5.49 -9.02 -9.06
C THR A 40 4.40 -9.53 -10.00
N GLN A 41 4.66 -9.56 -11.30
CA GLN A 41 3.74 -10.16 -12.26
C GLN A 41 3.46 -11.63 -11.96
N LYS A 42 4.46 -12.34 -11.42
CA LYS A 42 4.31 -13.73 -10.96
C LYS A 42 3.35 -13.82 -9.79
N ASP A 43 3.51 -12.96 -8.77
CA ASP A 43 2.60 -12.93 -7.62
C ASP A 43 1.15 -12.72 -8.03
N ARG A 44 0.91 -11.76 -8.93
CA ARG A 44 -0.43 -11.42 -9.44
C ARG A 44 -1.08 -12.60 -10.17
N SER A 45 -0.29 -13.32 -10.95
CA SER A 45 -0.74 -14.50 -11.70
C SER A 45 -1.00 -15.69 -10.78
N ASP A 46 -0.05 -16.02 -9.90
CA ASP A 46 -0.10 -17.18 -9.01
C ASP A 46 -1.24 -17.08 -7.98
N LYS A 47 -1.59 -15.85 -7.57
CA LYS A 47 -2.62 -15.59 -6.56
C LYS A 47 -3.90 -14.98 -7.13
N ASN A 48 -4.00 -14.87 -8.46
CA ASN A 48 -5.19 -14.38 -9.17
C ASN A 48 -5.74 -13.05 -8.61
N PHE A 49 -4.85 -12.06 -8.46
CA PHE A 49 -5.22 -10.72 -7.99
C PHE A 49 -4.48 -9.64 -8.79
N ALA A 50 -5.06 -8.43 -8.78
CA ALA A 50 -4.41 -7.24 -9.30
C ALA A 50 -4.85 -6.02 -8.49
N ILE A 51 -3.90 -5.13 -8.20
CA ILE A 51 -4.18 -3.79 -7.69
C ILE A 51 -4.41 -2.90 -8.92
N ASP A 52 -5.61 -2.33 -9.00
CA ASP A 52 -6.00 -1.49 -10.14
C ASP A 52 -5.62 -0.02 -9.90
N ASP A 53 -5.79 0.47 -8.66
CA ASP A 53 -5.53 1.86 -8.31
C ASP A 53 -5.18 2.03 -6.81
N ILE A 54 -4.39 3.07 -6.51
CA ILE A 54 -3.99 3.47 -5.15
C ILE A 54 -4.13 4.98 -5.02
N GLU A 55 -5.06 5.42 -4.18
CA GLU A 55 -5.29 6.84 -3.89
C GLU A 55 -4.77 7.18 -2.49
N LEU A 56 -3.89 8.19 -2.38
CA LEU A 56 -3.41 8.74 -1.10
C LEU A 56 -4.42 9.75 -0.57
N VAL A 57 -5.11 9.40 0.51
CA VAL A 57 -6.15 10.25 1.12
C VAL A 57 -5.66 11.08 2.30
N ILE A 58 -4.59 10.65 2.98
CA ILE A 58 -3.94 11.42 4.06
C ILE A 58 -2.44 11.37 3.83
N ASN A 59 -1.78 12.54 3.85
CA ASN A 59 -0.33 12.66 3.71
C ASN A 59 0.22 13.72 4.67
N ASN A 60 0.29 13.38 5.95
CA ASN A 60 0.59 14.34 7.00
C ASN A 60 1.94 14.02 7.66
N ALA A 61 2.87 14.98 7.58
CA ALA A 61 4.06 14.99 8.43
C ALA A 61 3.66 15.45 9.83
N MET A 62 3.99 14.65 10.84
CA MET A 62 3.57 14.91 12.22
C MET A 62 4.67 15.56 13.05
N GLU A 63 5.79 14.86 13.25
CA GLU A 63 6.83 15.27 14.18
C GLU A 63 8.22 15.17 13.54
N ILE A 64 9.11 16.07 13.93
CA ILE A 64 10.53 16.02 13.58
C ILE A 64 11.30 15.38 14.74
N ILE A 65 12.04 14.32 14.46
CA ILE A 65 12.91 13.58 15.40
C ILE A 65 14.39 13.85 15.08
#